data_AF-A0A1D2TXV8-F1
#
_entry.id   AF-A0A1D2TXV8-F1
#
_cell.length_a   1.000
_cell.length_b   1.000
_cell.length_c   1.000
_cell.angle_alpha   90.00
_cell.angle_beta   90.00
_cell.angle_gamma   90.00
#
_symmetry.space_group_name_H-M   'P 1'
#
loop_
_entity.id
_entity.type
_entity.pdbx_description
1 polymer ?
#
loop_
_entity_poly.entity_id
_entity_poly.type
_entity_poly.pdbx_seq_one_letter_code
_entity_poly.pdbx_strand_id
1 'polypeptide(L)'
;MTGPIIIVLAFCTAFLSGILGMAGGLVLMGGLALLLPVSAAFVTHGILQLVANGWRAILHRHFVQWAIIRNYALASFVAAALVLSVGYAPSRALLFLLLGLVPMLIWLPRKWIRLDASRPADAMAAGFFVTGISLLSGVGGPGLDIFFVRTDLTRHQIVATKAATQVFSHVAKIFVFGAPLLGVARGGMPPAWVFAIAVPLSMLGTVAGGWVLDRISDRVVTVSSIAHKQTPKFWVDDLNYEHRPYQRNLAYAQSKLANLMFARELQRRLVAAGSPLRSYGVHPGVSTTDLFDNDKTIVGLIAKYGLPLVGQPPERGAESTLFAATVPDADPDIYWGPTKLNQSRGPVGPCPSNKLSKDQRLWRRLWEESEKMTGVSYPV
;
A
#
# COMPACT_ATOMS: atom_id res chain seq x y z
N MET A 1 14.93 -11.57 -26.47
CA MET A 1 15.23 -10.73 -25.29
C MET A 1 14.15 -10.75 -24.19
N THR A 2 12.99 -11.38 -24.40
CA THR A 2 11.87 -11.38 -23.44
C THR A 2 12.11 -12.25 -22.20
N GLY A 3 12.80 -13.39 -22.33
CA GLY A 3 13.05 -14.33 -21.22
C GLY A 3 13.73 -13.72 -19.99
N PRO A 4 14.90 -13.05 -20.13
CA PRO A 4 15.57 -12.41 -19.00
C PRO A 4 14.72 -11.33 -18.31
N ILE A 5 13.93 -10.57 -19.06
CA ILE A 5 13.04 -9.54 -18.50
C ILE A 5 11.96 -10.20 -17.64
N ILE A 6 11.36 -11.30 -18.09
CA ILE A 6 10.35 -12.06 -17.32
C ILE A 6 10.96 -12.58 -16.01
N ILE A 7 12.20 -13.06 -16.03
CA ILE A 7 12.91 -13.56 -14.84
C ILE A 7 13.11 -12.45 -13.81
N VAL A 8 13.59 -11.27 -14.25
CA VAL A 8 13.77 -10.10 -13.37
C VAL A 8 12.42 -9.62 -12.83
N LEU A 9 11.40 -9.52 -13.69
CA LEU A 9 10.05 -9.15 -13.28
C LEU A 9 9.49 -10.12 -12.23
N ALA A 10 9.67 -11.43 -12.41
CA ALA A 10 9.22 -12.44 -11.45
C ALA A 10 9.84 -12.22 -10.06
N PHE A 11 11.16 -12.03 -9.99
CA PHE A 11 11.85 -11.76 -8.73
C PHE A 11 11.37 -10.45 -8.09
N CYS A 12 11.47 -9.33 -8.82
CA CYS A 12 11.15 -8.00 -8.28
C CYS A 12 9.70 -7.88 -7.82
N THR A 13 8.76 -8.48 -8.56
CA THR A 13 7.33 -8.42 -8.20
C THR A 13 6.97 -9.38 -7.08
N ALA A 14 7.63 -10.54 -6.97
CA ALA A 14 7.48 -11.43 -5.82
C ALA A 14 8.05 -10.78 -4.55
N PHE A 15 9.21 -10.13 -4.65
CA PHE A 15 9.81 -9.32 -3.58
C PHE A 15 8.88 -8.19 -3.12
N LEU A 16 8.39 -7.38 -4.05
CA LEU A 16 7.43 -6.31 -3.77
C LEU A 16 6.16 -6.85 -3.10
N SER A 17 5.68 -8.01 -3.54
CA SER A 17 4.50 -8.66 -2.94
C SER A 17 4.80 -9.26 -1.56
N GLY A 18 6.03 -9.67 -1.27
CA GLY A 18 6.45 -10.08 0.07
C GLY A 18 6.41 -8.92 1.08
N ILE A 19 6.71 -7.70 0.63
CA ILE A 19 6.68 -6.49 1.47
C ILE A 19 5.26 -5.94 1.61
N LEU A 20 4.57 -5.71 0.48
CA LEU A 20 3.28 -4.99 0.44
C LEU A 20 2.07 -5.92 0.42
N GLY A 21 2.28 -7.24 0.36
CA GLY A 21 1.24 -8.25 0.26
C GLY A 21 0.63 -8.42 -1.14
N MET A 22 0.40 -7.34 -1.91
CA MET A 22 -0.60 -7.37 -3.01
C MET A 22 -0.25 -6.59 -4.29
N ALA A 23 0.77 -5.73 -4.30
CA ALA A 23 1.06 -4.86 -5.45
C ALA A 23 1.78 -5.58 -6.61
N GLY A 24 2.62 -6.58 -6.32
CA GLY A 24 3.47 -7.16 -7.36
C GLY A 24 2.70 -7.98 -8.41
N GLY A 25 1.55 -8.56 -8.07
CA GLY A 25 0.69 -9.22 -9.05
C GLY A 25 0.20 -8.29 -10.16
N LEU A 26 -0.10 -7.02 -9.83
CA LEU A 26 -0.52 -6.01 -10.80
C LEU A 26 0.63 -5.61 -11.73
N VAL A 27 1.78 -5.31 -11.15
CA VAL A 27 3.00 -4.93 -11.88
C VAL A 27 3.45 -6.07 -12.81
N LEU A 28 3.40 -7.32 -12.32
CA LEU A 28 3.75 -8.49 -13.12
C LEU A 28 2.80 -8.64 -14.31
N MET A 29 1.48 -8.52 -14.11
CA MET A 29 0.51 -8.65 -15.20
C MET A 29 0.70 -7.56 -16.25
N GLY A 30 0.92 -6.30 -15.83
CA GLY A 30 1.22 -5.19 -16.73
C GLY A 30 2.50 -5.44 -17.55
N GLY A 31 3.58 -5.86 -16.89
CA GLY A 31 4.83 -6.20 -17.56
C GLY A 31 4.69 -7.36 -18.55
N LEU A 32 3.98 -8.43 -18.17
CA LEU A 32 3.75 -9.57 -19.05
C LEU A 32 2.83 -9.22 -20.24
N ALA A 33 1.81 -8.38 -20.04
CA ALA A 33 0.90 -7.94 -21.11
C ALA A 33 1.59 -7.11 -22.20
N LEU A 34 2.69 -6.43 -21.84
CA LEU A 34 3.55 -5.70 -22.79
C LEU A 34 4.47 -6.65 -23.58
N LEU A 35 4.86 -7.77 -22.98
CA LEU A 35 5.87 -8.68 -23.55
C LEU A 35 5.27 -9.89 -24.29
N LEU A 36 4.06 -10.31 -23.92
CA LEU A 36 3.45 -11.55 -24.37
C LEU A 36 2.05 -11.31 -24.97
N PRO A 37 1.56 -12.23 -25.82
CA PRO A 37 0.13 -12.34 -26.13
C PRO A 37 -0.69 -12.49 -24.84
N VAL A 38 -1.93 -12.01 -24.85
CA VAL A 38 -2.77 -11.93 -23.64
C VAL A 38 -2.95 -13.29 -22.96
N SER A 39 -3.27 -14.34 -23.71
CA SER A 39 -3.41 -15.70 -23.17
C SER A 39 -2.12 -16.21 -22.52
N ALA A 40 -0.98 -16.05 -23.19
CA ALA A 40 0.33 -16.42 -22.67
C ALA A 40 0.72 -15.58 -21.43
N ALA A 41 0.36 -14.30 -21.39
CA ALA A 41 0.55 -13.43 -20.24
C ALA A 41 -0.27 -13.92 -19.04
N PHE A 42 -1.54 -14.29 -19.23
CA PHE A 42 -2.40 -14.82 -18.16
C PHE A 42 -1.87 -16.13 -17.59
N VAL A 43 -1.42 -17.06 -18.45
CA VAL A 43 -0.86 -18.35 -18.01
C VAL A 43 0.49 -18.16 -17.33
N THR A 44 1.38 -17.36 -17.90
CA THR A 44 2.69 -17.05 -17.31
C THR A 44 2.53 -16.35 -15.95
N HIS A 45 1.61 -15.39 -15.86
CA HIS A 45 1.24 -14.73 -14.61
C HIS A 45 0.69 -15.72 -13.59
N GLY A 46 -0.25 -16.58 -14.02
CA GLY A 46 -0.85 -17.62 -13.20
C GLY A 46 0.20 -18.55 -12.59
N ILE A 47 1.14 -19.05 -13.40
CA ILE A 47 2.21 -19.95 -12.93
C ILE A 47 3.12 -19.24 -11.91
N LEU A 48 3.63 -18.06 -12.25
CA LEU A 48 4.57 -17.34 -11.39
C LEU A 48 3.93 -16.90 -10.06
N GLN A 49 2.66 -16.47 -10.11
CA GLN A 49 1.91 -16.09 -8.91
C GLN A 49 1.41 -17.29 -8.10
N LEU A 50 1.10 -18.43 -8.74
CA LEU A 50 0.79 -19.68 -8.05
C LEU A 50 1.99 -20.10 -7.19
N VAL A 51 3.20 -20.07 -7.76
CA VAL A 51 4.42 -20.38 -7.02
C VAL A 51 4.67 -19.35 -5.92
N ALA A 52 4.61 -18.05 -6.21
CA ALA A 52 4.88 -17.00 -5.22
C ALA A 52 3.92 -17.07 -4.02
N ASN A 53 2.61 -17.12 -4.28
CA ASN A 53 1.59 -17.17 -3.24
C ASN A 53 1.54 -18.54 -2.54
N GLY A 54 1.74 -19.62 -3.29
CA GLY A 54 1.85 -20.97 -2.72
C GLY A 54 3.03 -21.09 -1.77
N TRP A 55 4.21 -20.59 -2.17
CA TRP A 55 5.39 -20.56 -1.30
C TRP A 55 5.16 -19.71 -0.05
N ARG A 56 4.56 -18.53 -0.18
CA ARG A 56 4.18 -17.69 0.96
C ARG A 56 3.21 -18.40 1.90
N ALA A 57 2.20 -19.08 1.36
CA ALA A 57 1.25 -19.87 2.14
C ALA A 57 1.92 -21.03 2.88
N ILE A 58 2.92 -21.69 2.26
CA ILE A 58 3.70 -22.77 2.89
C ILE A 58 4.55 -22.23 4.05
N LEU A 59 5.31 -21.14 3.83
CA LEU A 59 6.16 -20.52 4.86
C LEU A 59 5.34 -20.09 6.08
N HIS A 60 4.15 -19.53 5.84
CA HIS A 60 3.27 -19.02 6.90
C HIS A 60 2.09 -19.94 7.21
N ARG A 61 2.20 -21.25 6.93
CA ARG A 61 1.08 -22.22 7.01
C ARG A 61 0.37 -22.27 8.37
N HIS A 62 1.08 -21.96 9.45
CA HIS A 62 0.53 -21.95 10.81
C HIS A 62 -0.37 -20.73 11.08
N PHE A 63 -0.28 -19.69 10.25
CA PHE A 63 -1.16 -18.52 10.32
C PHE A 63 -2.36 -18.59 9.36
N VAL A 64 -2.46 -19.64 8.53
CA VAL A 64 -3.54 -19.78 7.54
C VAL A 64 -4.87 -20.12 8.21
N GLN A 65 -5.91 -19.35 7.89
CA GLN A 65 -7.27 -19.56 8.39
C GLN A 65 -8.05 -20.52 7.49
N TRP A 66 -7.93 -21.82 7.74
CA TRP A 66 -8.51 -22.88 6.91
C TRP A 66 -10.04 -22.83 6.73
N ALA A 67 -10.76 -22.29 7.71
CA ALA A 67 -12.21 -22.09 7.61
C ALA A 67 -12.57 -21.13 6.47
N ILE A 68 -11.80 -20.05 6.30
CA ILE A 68 -11.96 -19.08 5.21
C ILE A 68 -11.59 -19.75 3.88
N ILE A 69 -10.47 -20.49 3.85
CA ILE A 69 -9.96 -21.17 2.66
C ILE A 69 -10.99 -22.13 2.05
N ARG A 70 -11.63 -22.96 2.88
CA ARG A 70 -12.62 -23.94 2.41
C ARG A 70 -13.77 -23.27 1.65
N ASN A 71 -14.34 -22.22 2.24
CA ASN A 71 -15.49 -21.52 1.67
C ASN A 71 -15.10 -20.73 0.41
N TYR A 72 -13.93 -20.08 0.44
CA TYR A 72 -13.37 -19.38 -0.71
C TYR A 72 -13.12 -20.34 -1.89
N ALA A 73 -12.44 -21.45 -1.64
CA ALA A 73 -12.05 -22.42 -2.66
C ALA A 73 -13.26 -22.99 -3.41
N LEU A 74 -14.32 -23.37 -2.68
CA LEU A 74 -15.55 -23.88 -3.28
C LEU A 74 -16.14 -22.89 -4.29
N ALA A 75 -16.23 -21.60 -3.92
CA ALA A 75 -16.79 -20.57 -4.77
C ALA A 75 -15.87 -20.18 -5.94
N SER A 76 -14.55 -20.28 -5.77
CA SER A 76 -13.57 -20.07 -6.85
C SER A 76 -13.73 -21.04 -8.00
N PHE A 77 -14.02 -22.32 -7.72
CA PHE A 77 -14.29 -23.32 -8.77
C PHE A 77 -15.54 -22.98 -9.58
N VAL A 78 -16.59 -22.46 -8.92
CA VAL A 78 -17.82 -22.01 -9.61
C VAL A 78 -17.54 -20.84 -10.54
N ALA A 79 -16.78 -19.84 -10.08
CA ALA A 79 -16.37 -18.72 -10.92
C ALA A 79 -15.54 -19.17 -12.13
N ALA A 80 -14.60 -20.10 -11.93
CA ALA A 80 -13.79 -20.66 -12.99
C ALA A 80 -14.63 -21.41 -14.04
N ALA A 81 -15.57 -22.26 -13.59
CA ALA A 81 -16.47 -22.99 -14.47
C ALA A 81 -17.36 -22.06 -15.30
N LEU A 82 -17.87 -20.99 -14.70
CA LEU A 82 -18.66 -19.98 -15.40
C LEU A 82 -17.85 -19.29 -16.51
N VAL A 83 -16.65 -18.78 -16.19
CA VAL A 83 -15.81 -18.11 -17.20
C VAL A 83 -15.40 -19.08 -18.30
N LEU A 84 -15.08 -20.33 -17.95
CA LEU A 84 -14.74 -21.38 -18.91
C LEU A 84 -15.91 -21.65 -19.87
N SER A 85 -17.15 -21.74 -19.37
CA SER A 85 -18.34 -22.00 -20.19
C SER A 85 -18.64 -20.90 -21.21
N VAL A 86 -18.22 -19.65 -20.93
CA VAL A 86 -18.41 -18.51 -21.82
C VAL A 86 -17.28 -18.40 -22.86
N GLY A 87 -16.18 -19.14 -22.69
CA GLY A 87 -15.03 -19.07 -23.60
C GLY A 87 -14.36 -17.69 -23.61
N TYR A 88 -14.35 -17.01 -22.47
CA TYR A 88 -13.87 -15.63 -22.39
C TYR A 88 -12.38 -15.51 -22.73
N ALA A 89 -12.05 -14.58 -23.64
CA ALA A 89 -10.68 -14.22 -24.00
C ALA A 89 -10.56 -12.68 -24.04
N PRO A 90 -9.87 -12.04 -23.07
CA PRO A 90 -9.77 -10.59 -23.03
C PRO A 90 -8.92 -10.05 -24.19
N SER A 91 -9.38 -8.96 -24.80
CA SER A 91 -8.53 -8.16 -25.69
C SER A 91 -7.46 -7.44 -24.88
N ARG A 92 -6.33 -7.09 -25.51
CA ARG A 92 -5.24 -6.35 -24.85
C ARG A 92 -5.72 -4.99 -24.31
N ALA A 93 -6.60 -4.30 -25.04
CA ALA A 93 -7.18 -3.04 -24.60
C ALA A 93 -8.05 -3.21 -23.35
N LEU A 94 -8.93 -4.21 -23.35
CA LEU A 94 -9.77 -4.51 -22.19
C LEU A 94 -8.92 -4.91 -20.98
N LEU A 95 -7.86 -5.70 -21.18
CA LEU A 95 -6.92 -6.05 -20.13
C LEU A 95 -6.30 -4.80 -19.47
N PHE A 96 -5.74 -3.87 -20.25
CA PHE A 96 -5.13 -2.66 -19.67
C PHE A 96 -6.14 -1.75 -18.98
N LEU A 97 -7.35 -1.62 -19.54
CA LEU A 97 -8.44 -0.87 -18.92
C LEU A 97 -8.81 -1.49 -17.55
N LEU A 98 -9.02 -2.81 -17.51
CA LEU A 98 -9.32 -3.51 -16.27
C LEU A 98 -8.15 -3.45 -15.27
N LEU A 99 -6.91 -3.54 -15.74
CA LEU A 99 -5.72 -3.41 -14.89
C LEU A 99 -5.64 -2.03 -14.21
N GLY A 100 -6.11 -0.97 -14.89
CA GLY A 100 -6.23 0.37 -14.31
C GLY A 100 -7.43 0.54 -13.37
N LEU A 101 -8.57 -0.12 -13.66
CA LEU A 101 -9.79 0.00 -12.86
C LEU A 101 -9.78 -0.84 -11.58
N VAL A 102 -9.20 -2.05 -11.60
CA VAL A 102 -9.23 -2.97 -10.44
C VAL A 102 -8.65 -2.35 -9.16
N PRO A 103 -7.53 -1.60 -9.19
CA PRO A 103 -7.04 -0.90 -8.00
C PRO A 103 -8.03 0.11 -7.41
N MET A 104 -8.91 0.70 -8.23
CA MET A 104 -9.91 1.69 -7.77
C MET A 104 -10.95 1.08 -6.83
N LEU A 105 -11.07 -0.26 -6.81
CA LEU A 105 -11.93 -0.96 -5.84
C LEU A 105 -11.55 -0.66 -4.39
N ILE A 106 -10.26 -0.39 -4.12
CA ILE A 106 -9.77 -0.03 -2.78
C ILE A 106 -10.34 1.31 -2.30
N TRP A 107 -10.74 2.19 -3.22
CA TRP A 107 -11.29 3.52 -2.92
C TRP A 107 -12.81 3.52 -2.76
N LEU A 108 -13.47 2.37 -2.86
CA LEU A 108 -14.90 2.27 -2.61
C LEU A 108 -15.22 2.69 -1.17
N PRO A 109 -16.22 3.58 -0.95
CA PRO A 109 -16.56 4.06 0.39
C PRO A 109 -16.89 2.91 1.34
N ARG A 110 -16.13 2.78 2.42
CA ARG A 110 -16.30 1.70 3.41
C ARG A 110 -17.70 1.64 4.02
N LYS A 111 -18.43 2.75 4.07
CA LYS A 111 -19.81 2.81 4.56
C LYS A 111 -20.79 1.99 3.72
N TRP A 112 -20.52 1.81 2.42
CA TRP A 112 -21.38 1.06 1.50
C TRP A 112 -21.14 -0.45 1.56
N ILE A 113 -19.93 -0.86 1.97
CA ILE A 113 -19.48 -2.26 1.87
C ILE A 113 -19.00 -2.73 3.25
N ARG A 114 -19.80 -3.60 3.88
CA ARG A 114 -19.50 -4.22 5.17
C ARG A 114 -19.21 -5.71 4.96
N LEU A 115 -18.08 -6.01 4.35
CA LEU A 115 -17.61 -7.37 4.08
C LEU A 115 -16.52 -7.78 5.08
N ASP A 116 -16.55 -9.04 5.50
CA ASP A 116 -15.63 -9.67 6.45
C ASP A 116 -15.42 -11.14 6.09
N ALA A 117 -14.24 -11.46 5.59
CA ALA A 117 -13.84 -12.79 5.12
C ALA A 117 -13.95 -13.88 6.21
N SER A 118 -14.01 -13.51 7.50
CA SER A 118 -14.20 -14.44 8.60
C SER A 118 -15.60 -15.05 8.58
N ARG A 119 -16.58 -14.37 7.98
CA ARG A 119 -17.94 -14.87 7.81
C ARG A 119 -18.02 -15.83 6.62
N PRO A 120 -18.62 -17.03 6.77
CA PRO A 120 -18.66 -18.01 5.69
C PRO A 120 -19.25 -17.52 4.36
N ALA A 121 -20.36 -16.77 4.41
CA ALA A 121 -21.02 -16.22 3.22
C ALA A 121 -20.12 -15.22 2.48
N ASP A 122 -19.43 -14.35 3.22
CA ASP A 122 -18.50 -13.37 2.65
C ASP A 122 -17.25 -14.04 2.10
N ALA A 123 -16.76 -15.11 2.72
CA ALA A 123 -15.65 -15.91 2.19
C ALA A 123 -16.03 -16.58 0.85
N MET A 124 -17.26 -17.08 0.71
CA MET A 124 -17.78 -17.59 -0.56
C MET A 124 -17.90 -16.46 -1.59
N ALA A 125 -18.46 -15.31 -1.21
CA ALA A 125 -18.56 -14.15 -2.09
C ALA A 125 -17.16 -13.69 -2.55
N ALA A 126 -16.18 -13.65 -1.64
CA ALA A 126 -14.79 -13.38 -1.97
C ALA A 126 -14.26 -14.39 -3.00
N GLY A 127 -14.44 -15.69 -2.75
CA GLY A 127 -14.01 -16.75 -3.67
C GLY A 127 -14.58 -16.57 -5.08
N PHE A 128 -15.87 -16.29 -5.18
CA PHE A 128 -16.54 -16.08 -6.46
C PHE A 128 -16.06 -14.80 -7.17
N PHE A 129 -16.20 -13.64 -6.52
CA PHE A 129 -15.93 -12.35 -7.15
C PHE A 129 -14.45 -12.10 -7.37
N VAL A 130 -13.57 -12.46 -6.43
CA VAL A 130 -12.12 -12.25 -6.57
C VAL A 130 -11.54 -13.16 -7.64
N THR A 131 -11.96 -14.41 -7.71
CA THR A 131 -11.56 -15.31 -8.81
C THR A 131 -12.11 -14.80 -10.14
N GLY A 132 -13.38 -14.39 -10.20
CA GLY A 132 -13.98 -13.77 -11.39
C GLY A 132 -13.19 -12.55 -11.88
N ILE A 133 -12.91 -11.59 -11.00
CA ILE A 133 -12.07 -10.41 -11.31
C ILE A 133 -10.70 -10.86 -11.80
N SER A 134 -10.05 -11.81 -11.11
CA SER A 134 -8.73 -12.30 -11.53
C SER A 134 -8.73 -12.99 -12.90
N LEU A 135 -9.84 -13.60 -13.32
CA LEU A 135 -10.00 -14.23 -14.63
C LEU A 135 -10.33 -13.21 -15.72
N LEU A 136 -10.98 -12.10 -15.37
CA LEU A 136 -11.31 -11.03 -16.32
C LEU A 136 -10.13 -10.07 -16.55
N SER A 137 -9.47 -9.64 -15.47
CA SER A 137 -8.43 -8.60 -15.48
C SER A 137 -7.00 -9.12 -15.36
N GLY A 138 -6.84 -10.41 -15.07
CA GLY A 138 -5.55 -11.00 -14.71
C GLY A 138 -5.12 -10.73 -13.27
N VAL A 139 -5.83 -9.92 -12.48
CA VAL A 139 -5.43 -9.56 -11.10
C VAL A 139 -6.65 -9.42 -10.18
N GLY A 140 -6.69 -10.17 -9.07
CA GLY A 140 -7.80 -10.10 -8.10
C GLY A 140 -7.44 -9.47 -6.74
N GLY A 141 -6.15 -9.22 -6.45
CA GLY A 141 -5.68 -8.81 -5.11
C GLY A 141 -6.43 -7.62 -4.48
N PRO A 142 -6.59 -6.49 -5.19
CA PRO A 142 -7.34 -5.33 -4.67
C PRO A 142 -8.80 -5.63 -4.31
N GLY A 143 -9.44 -6.57 -5.01
CA GLY A 143 -10.80 -7.01 -4.66
C GLY A 143 -10.82 -7.83 -3.38
N LEU A 144 -9.80 -8.68 -3.16
CA LEU A 144 -9.66 -9.50 -1.95
C LEU A 144 -9.47 -8.65 -0.70
N ASP A 145 -8.79 -7.51 -0.82
CA ASP A 145 -8.56 -6.59 0.29
C ASP A 145 -9.83 -6.16 1.01
N ILE A 146 -10.85 -5.85 0.23
CA ILE A 146 -12.13 -5.33 0.74
C ILE A 146 -12.74 -6.29 1.77
N PHE A 147 -12.55 -7.60 1.59
CA PHE A 147 -13.06 -8.63 2.49
C PHE A 147 -12.21 -8.80 3.76
N PHE A 148 -10.93 -8.42 3.76
CA PHE A 148 -10.03 -8.62 4.89
C PHE A 148 -9.80 -7.37 5.74
N VAL A 149 -10.28 -6.20 5.31
CA VAL A 149 -10.08 -4.92 6.03
C VAL A 149 -10.73 -4.92 7.43
N ARG A 150 -11.82 -5.67 7.62
CA ARG A 150 -12.62 -5.68 8.85
C ARG A 150 -12.45 -6.94 9.70
N THR A 151 -11.57 -7.85 9.30
CA THR A 151 -11.36 -9.10 10.04
C THR A 151 -10.54 -8.82 11.30
N ASP A 152 -10.84 -9.48 12.42
CA ASP A 152 -10.02 -9.43 13.65
C ASP A 152 -8.72 -10.27 13.56
N LEU A 153 -8.28 -10.57 12.33
CA LEU A 153 -7.07 -11.34 12.07
C LEU A 153 -5.81 -10.48 12.24
N THR A 154 -4.76 -11.08 12.79
CA THR A 154 -3.43 -10.46 12.83
C THR A 154 -2.86 -10.25 11.43
N ARG A 155 -1.89 -9.34 11.28
CA ARG A 155 -1.21 -9.07 10.00
C ARG A 155 -0.68 -10.34 9.33
N HIS A 156 -0.09 -11.26 10.11
CA HIS A 156 0.47 -12.50 9.59
C HIS A 156 -0.63 -13.47 9.14
N GLN A 157 -1.75 -13.54 9.87
CA GLN A 157 -2.93 -14.33 9.46
C GLN A 157 -3.57 -13.77 8.19
N ILE A 158 -3.69 -12.46 8.05
CA ILE A 158 -4.21 -11.82 6.83
C ILE A 158 -3.30 -12.15 5.64
N VAL A 159 -1.99 -11.92 5.75
CA VAL A 159 -1.04 -12.17 4.65
C VAL A 159 -1.02 -13.65 4.25
N ALA A 160 -0.95 -14.56 5.22
CA ALA A 160 -0.93 -16.00 4.99
C ALA A 160 -2.23 -16.50 4.34
N THR A 161 -3.38 -16.08 4.88
CA THR A 161 -4.70 -16.50 4.38
C THR A 161 -4.98 -15.93 2.99
N LYS A 162 -4.65 -14.66 2.73
CA LYS A 162 -4.78 -14.08 1.39
C LYS A 162 -3.92 -14.85 0.38
N ALA A 163 -2.66 -15.11 0.69
CA ALA A 163 -1.78 -15.89 -0.18
C ALA A 163 -2.37 -17.27 -0.50
N ALA A 164 -2.87 -17.99 0.53
CA ALA A 164 -3.51 -19.28 0.35
C ALA A 164 -4.81 -19.20 -0.49
N THR A 165 -5.65 -18.19 -0.31
CA THR A 165 -6.84 -18.00 -1.17
C THR A 165 -6.47 -17.70 -2.63
N GLN A 166 -5.40 -16.92 -2.87
CA GLN A 166 -4.99 -16.56 -4.23
C GLN A 166 -4.49 -17.75 -5.05
N VAL A 167 -3.97 -18.81 -4.40
CA VAL A 167 -3.63 -20.08 -5.07
C VAL A 167 -4.78 -20.58 -5.94
N PHE A 168 -6.03 -20.56 -5.43
CA PHE A 168 -7.19 -21.01 -6.19
C PHE A 168 -7.49 -20.15 -7.41
N SER A 169 -7.40 -18.82 -7.28
CA SER A 169 -7.57 -17.90 -8.42
C SER A 169 -6.49 -18.08 -9.49
N HIS A 170 -5.25 -18.38 -9.09
CA HIS A 170 -4.15 -18.62 -10.03
C HIS A 170 -4.26 -19.99 -10.71
N VAL A 171 -4.64 -21.03 -9.96
CA VAL A 171 -4.96 -22.35 -10.51
C VAL A 171 -6.10 -22.22 -11.54
N ALA A 172 -7.20 -21.57 -11.18
CA ALA A 172 -8.32 -21.32 -12.10
C ALA A 172 -7.87 -20.62 -13.38
N LYS A 173 -6.99 -19.61 -13.27
CA LYS A 173 -6.44 -18.90 -14.42
C LYS A 173 -5.60 -19.79 -15.34
N ILE A 174 -4.73 -20.63 -14.77
CA ILE A 174 -3.93 -21.58 -15.55
C ILE A 174 -4.85 -22.56 -16.27
N PHE A 175 -5.91 -23.05 -15.62
CA PHE A 175 -6.86 -23.96 -16.26
C PHE A 175 -7.64 -23.27 -17.39
N VAL A 176 -8.27 -22.13 -17.12
CA VAL A 176 -9.12 -21.41 -18.09
C VAL A 176 -8.33 -20.96 -19.32
N PHE A 177 -7.14 -20.40 -19.14
CA PHE A 177 -6.35 -19.84 -20.24
C PHE A 177 -5.25 -20.77 -20.77
N GLY A 178 -4.91 -21.82 -20.04
CA GLY A 178 -3.91 -22.81 -20.44
C GLY A 178 -4.48 -23.94 -21.29
N ALA A 179 -5.74 -24.33 -21.10
CA ALA A 179 -6.39 -25.36 -21.92
C ALA A 179 -6.33 -25.06 -23.44
N PRO A 180 -6.60 -23.82 -23.90
CA PRO A 180 -6.45 -23.47 -25.32
C PRO A 180 -5.01 -23.59 -25.86
N LEU A 181 -4.00 -23.45 -25.00
CA LEU A 181 -2.59 -23.53 -25.38
C LEU A 181 -2.05 -24.97 -25.50
N LEU A 182 -2.84 -25.97 -25.10
CA LEU A 182 -2.50 -27.39 -25.28
C LEU A 182 -2.93 -27.91 -26.66
N GLY A 183 -3.98 -27.34 -27.26
CA GLY A 183 -4.52 -27.76 -28.56
C GLY A 183 -3.96 -26.99 -29.77
N VAL A 184 -3.39 -25.80 -29.55
CA VAL A 184 -2.75 -24.98 -30.57
C VAL A 184 -1.26 -24.95 -30.26
N ALA A 185 -0.38 -25.07 -31.27
CA ALA A 185 1.08 -24.93 -31.09
C ALA A 185 1.35 -23.75 -30.14
N ARG A 186 2.11 -23.98 -29.05
CA ARG A 186 2.35 -23.12 -27.85
C ARG A 186 2.78 -21.67 -28.16
N GLY A 187 2.01 -20.97 -28.97
CA GLY A 187 2.37 -19.74 -29.64
C GLY A 187 2.46 -18.62 -28.64
N GLY A 188 3.67 -18.09 -28.47
CA GLY A 188 3.93 -16.96 -27.57
C GLY A 188 4.09 -17.32 -26.10
N MET A 189 4.06 -18.60 -25.69
CA MET A 189 4.48 -18.98 -24.34
C MET A 189 6.00 -18.82 -24.18
N PRO A 190 6.48 -18.36 -23.02
CA PRO A 190 7.92 -18.37 -22.74
C PRO A 190 8.49 -19.80 -22.83
N PRO A 191 9.75 -19.95 -23.29
CA PRO A 191 10.40 -21.25 -23.33
C PRO A 191 10.60 -21.80 -21.91
N ALA A 192 10.63 -23.12 -21.76
CA ALA A 192 10.65 -23.81 -20.47
C ALA A 192 11.81 -23.36 -19.56
N TRP A 193 12.97 -23.00 -20.12
CA TRP A 193 14.12 -22.52 -19.35
C TRP A 193 13.82 -21.21 -18.60
N VAL A 194 12.93 -20.36 -19.12
CA VAL A 194 12.50 -19.12 -18.43
C VAL A 194 11.78 -19.49 -17.14
N PHE A 195 10.86 -20.45 -17.19
CA PHE A 195 10.16 -20.92 -15.99
C PHE A 195 11.10 -21.64 -15.02
N ALA A 196 12.04 -22.45 -15.52
CA ALA A 196 13.02 -23.14 -14.68
C ALA A 196 13.85 -22.19 -13.80
N ILE A 197 14.11 -20.95 -14.28
CA ILE A 197 14.83 -19.92 -13.51
C ILE A 197 13.87 -18.99 -12.75
N ALA A 198 12.78 -18.54 -13.38
CA ALA A 198 11.86 -17.56 -12.80
C ALA A 198 11.10 -18.12 -11.57
N VAL A 199 10.78 -19.42 -11.55
CA VAL A 199 10.08 -20.08 -10.44
C VAL A 199 10.91 -20.04 -9.15
N PRO A 200 12.17 -20.56 -9.11
CA PRO A 200 13.03 -20.42 -7.94
C PRO A 200 13.28 -18.97 -7.53
N LEU A 201 13.51 -18.06 -8.49
CA LEU A 201 13.71 -16.64 -8.17
C LEU A 201 12.46 -15.98 -7.59
N SER A 202 11.26 -16.36 -8.03
CA SER A 202 10.01 -15.87 -7.45
C SER A 202 9.85 -16.31 -5.98
N MET A 203 10.26 -17.54 -5.66
CA MET A 203 10.29 -18.04 -4.28
C MET A 203 11.31 -17.27 -3.44
N LEU A 204 12.52 -17.05 -3.96
CA LEU A 204 13.57 -16.25 -3.30
C LEU A 204 13.13 -14.81 -3.09
N GLY A 205 12.49 -14.18 -4.08
CA GLY A 205 11.92 -12.84 -3.95
C GLY A 205 10.90 -12.77 -2.82
N THR A 206 10.01 -13.78 -2.72
CA THR A 206 9.02 -13.87 -1.62
C THR A 206 9.70 -13.96 -0.24
N VAL A 207 10.76 -14.77 -0.11
CA VAL A 207 11.54 -14.90 1.13
C VAL A 207 12.23 -13.59 1.49
N ALA A 208 12.93 -12.98 0.53
CA ALA A 208 13.62 -11.71 0.74
C ALA A 208 12.64 -10.58 1.11
N GLY A 209 11.44 -10.56 0.51
CA GLY A 209 10.38 -9.64 0.88
C GLY A 209 9.89 -9.85 2.30
N GLY A 210 9.77 -11.11 2.76
CA GLY A 210 9.48 -11.44 4.15
C GLY A 210 10.56 -10.94 5.13
N TRP A 211 11.85 -11.16 4.82
CA TRP A 211 12.94 -10.64 5.64
C TRP A 211 12.97 -9.12 5.78
N VAL A 212 12.56 -8.42 4.72
CA VAL A 212 12.41 -6.96 4.73
C VAL A 212 11.18 -6.58 5.54
N LEU A 213 10.04 -7.25 5.34
CA LEU A 213 8.82 -7.02 6.12
C LEU A 213 9.04 -7.21 7.62
N ASP A 214 9.77 -8.25 8.02
CA ASP A 214 10.11 -8.51 9.42
C ASP A 214 11.00 -7.42 10.04
N ARG A 215 11.74 -6.68 9.20
CA ARG A 215 12.50 -5.49 9.59
C ARG A 215 11.68 -4.19 9.49
N ILE A 216 10.56 -4.20 8.77
CA ILE A 216 9.58 -3.10 8.73
C ILE A 216 8.58 -3.30 9.86
N SER A 217 9.06 -3.14 11.08
CA SER A 217 8.21 -2.85 12.23
C SER A 217 9.11 -2.45 13.36
N ASP A 218 8.95 -1.20 13.80
CA ASP A 218 9.39 -0.63 15.08
C ASP A 218 9.06 0.87 15.11
N ARG A 219 8.73 1.47 13.96
CA ARG A 219 8.62 2.93 13.83
C ARG A 219 7.45 3.37 12.97
N VAL A 220 6.74 4.38 13.44
CA VAL A 220 5.78 5.16 12.66
C VAL A 220 6.39 6.54 12.44
N VAL A 221 6.77 6.86 11.20
CA VAL A 221 7.35 8.18 10.86
C VAL A 221 6.28 9.06 10.23
N THR A 222 5.87 10.10 10.95
CA THR A 222 4.85 11.04 10.50
C THR A 222 5.49 12.33 9.99
N VAL A 223 5.27 12.64 8.71
CA VAL A 223 5.83 13.84 8.08
C VAL A 223 4.89 15.04 8.25
N SER A 224 5.33 16.02 9.03
CA SER A 224 4.73 17.34 9.22
C SER A 224 5.41 18.39 8.31
N SER A 225 5.40 19.66 8.69
CA SER A 225 6.00 20.78 7.98
C SER A 225 6.28 21.93 8.94
N ILE A 226 7.24 22.80 8.62
CA ILE A 226 7.39 24.10 9.32
C ILE A 226 6.11 24.95 9.26
N ALA A 227 5.24 24.72 8.26
CA ALA A 227 3.96 25.40 8.10
C ALA A 227 3.00 25.16 9.27
N HIS A 228 3.19 24.11 10.09
CA HIS A 228 2.36 23.88 11.29
C HIS A 228 2.33 25.08 12.24
N LYS A 229 3.34 25.96 12.20
CA LYS A 229 3.44 27.16 13.03
C LYS A 229 2.56 28.32 12.55
N GLN A 230 2.06 28.26 11.31
CA GLN A 230 1.33 29.36 10.69
C GLN A 230 -0.14 29.42 11.12
N THR A 231 -0.69 28.32 11.66
CA THR A 231 -2.06 28.34 12.16
C THR A 231 -2.10 28.94 13.56
N PRO A 232 -2.91 29.99 13.81
CA PRO A 232 -2.99 30.65 15.11
C PRO A 232 -3.80 29.83 16.13
N LYS A 233 -4.66 28.93 15.64
CA LYS A 233 -5.54 28.08 16.43
C LYS A 233 -5.67 26.70 15.78
N PHE A 234 -6.05 25.70 16.57
CA PHE A 234 -6.49 24.41 16.07
C PHE A 234 -8.01 24.29 16.24
N TRP A 235 -8.75 24.23 15.15
CA TRP A 235 -10.21 24.12 15.12
C TRP A 235 -10.62 22.66 15.11
N VAL A 236 -10.44 21.98 16.25
CA VAL A 236 -10.77 20.54 16.38
C VAL A 236 -12.27 20.25 16.19
N ASP A 237 -13.14 21.21 16.51
CA ASP A 237 -14.59 21.08 16.36
C ASP A 237 -15.08 21.39 14.93
N ASP A 238 -14.18 21.83 14.04
CA ASP A 238 -14.49 22.13 12.64
C ASP A 238 -13.26 21.87 11.74
N LEU A 239 -12.79 20.63 11.77
CA LEU A 239 -11.62 20.19 11.00
C LEU A 239 -11.83 20.36 9.48
N ASN A 240 -13.07 20.15 9.02
CA ASN A 240 -13.46 20.13 7.61
C ASN A 240 -13.89 21.49 7.03
N TYR A 241 -13.84 22.58 7.81
CA TYR A 241 -14.30 23.90 7.36
C TYR A 241 -15.79 23.92 6.98
N GLU A 242 -16.63 23.21 7.72
CA GLU A 242 -18.07 23.16 7.51
C GLU A 242 -18.76 24.46 7.95
N HIS A 243 -18.22 25.12 8.99
CA HIS A 243 -18.82 26.30 9.60
C HIS A 243 -17.94 27.55 9.49
N ARG A 244 -16.90 27.52 8.66
CA ARG A 244 -16.00 28.66 8.42
C ARG A 244 -15.46 28.70 6.99
N PRO A 245 -15.16 29.89 6.45
CA PRO A 245 -14.60 30.02 5.10
C PRO A 245 -13.30 29.23 4.94
N TYR A 246 -13.21 28.46 3.85
CA TYR A 246 -12.00 27.70 3.52
C TYR A 246 -10.83 28.63 3.20
N GLN A 247 -9.69 28.39 3.86
CA GLN A 247 -8.45 29.14 3.64
C GLN A 247 -7.32 28.16 3.41
N ARG A 248 -6.88 28.04 2.15
CA ARG A 248 -5.91 27.02 1.68
C ARG A 248 -4.68 26.90 2.59
N ASN A 249 -4.01 28.01 2.89
CA ASN A 249 -2.77 28.02 3.67
C ASN A 249 -3.02 27.63 5.14
N LEU A 250 -4.10 28.11 5.74
CA LEU A 250 -4.47 27.72 7.11
C LEU A 250 -4.91 26.26 7.19
N ALA A 251 -5.60 25.74 6.17
CA ALA A 251 -6.01 24.34 6.11
C ALA A 251 -4.78 23.42 6.03
N TYR A 252 -3.79 23.80 5.22
CA TYR A 252 -2.51 23.12 5.14
C TYR A 252 -1.72 23.20 6.46
N ALA A 253 -1.61 24.40 7.06
CA ALA A 253 -0.94 24.58 8.35
C ALA A 253 -1.60 23.74 9.45
N GLN A 254 -2.94 23.71 9.49
CA GLN A 254 -3.71 22.90 10.43
C GLN A 254 -3.50 21.39 10.21
N SER A 255 -3.49 20.91 8.97
CA SER A 255 -3.25 19.47 8.71
C SER A 255 -1.84 19.05 9.10
N LYS A 256 -0.83 19.90 8.88
CA LYS A 256 0.54 19.64 9.33
C LYS A 256 0.69 19.72 10.84
N LEU A 257 -0.05 20.60 11.50
CA LEU A 257 -0.15 20.60 12.96
C LEU A 257 -0.81 19.32 13.48
N ALA A 258 -1.90 18.86 12.84
CA ALA A 258 -2.56 17.60 13.16
C ALA A 258 -1.62 16.39 13.05
N ASN A 259 -0.82 16.31 11.98
CA ASN A 259 0.20 15.28 11.81
C ASN A 259 1.18 15.22 12.99
N LEU A 260 1.69 16.37 13.45
CA LEU A 260 2.62 16.42 14.57
C LEU A 260 1.97 16.02 15.89
N MET A 261 0.73 16.48 16.13
CA MET A 261 -0.03 16.10 17.33
C MET A 261 -0.40 14.62 17.33
N PHE A 262 -0.77 14.06 16.17
CA PHE A 262 -1.01 12.63 16.00
C PHE A 262 0.24 11.81 16.33
N ALA A 263 1.41 12.20 15.81
CA ALA A 263 2.66 11.49 16.07
C ALA A 263 2.96 11.42 17.58
N ARG A 264 2.73 12.53 18.30
CA ARG A 264 2.94 12.63 19.74
C ARG A 264 1.91 11.84 20.56
N GLU A 265 0.64 11.90 20.18
CA GLU A 265 -0.41 11.14 20.87
C GLU A 265 -0.22 9.63 20.67
N LEU A 266 0.15 9.21 19.46
CA LEU A 266 0.49 7.83 19.18
C LEU A 266 1.68 7.39 20.04
N GLN A 267 2.76 8.19 20.11
CA GLN A 267 3.91 7.86 20.96
C GLN A 267 3.50 7.70 22.43
N ARG A 268 2.70 8.64 22.97
CA ARG A 268 2.20 8.59 24.34
C ARG A 268 1.39 7.32 24.62
N ARG A 269 0.50 6.94 23.71
CA ARG A 269 -0.32 5.72 23.80
C ARG A 269 0.53 4.45 23.70
N LEU A 270 1.44 4.38 22.75
CA LEU A 270 2.37 3.25 22.60
C LEU A 270 3.20 3.02 23.87
N VAL A 271 3.70 4.08 24.51
CA VAL A 271 4.40 3.98 25.80
C VAL A 271 3.45 3.50 26.91
N ALA A 272 2.25 4.07 27.01
CA ALA A 272 1.26 3.67 28.02
C ALA A 272 0.83 2.20 27.89
N ALA A 273 0.77 1.67 26.66
CA ALA A 273 0.47 0.28 26.36
C ALA A 273 1.68 -0.68 26.52
N GLY A 274 2.88 -0.17 26.84
CA GLY A 274 4.10 -0.98 26.90
C GLY A 274 4.55 -1.53 25.53
N SER A 275 4.12 -0.89 24.43
CA SER A 275 4.47 -1.31 23.08
C SER A 275 5.94 -1.03 22.77
N PRO A 276 6.65 -1.92 22.05
CA PRO A 276 7.99 -1.64 21.56
C PRO A 276 8.00 -0.63 20.39
N LEU A 277 6.85 -0.40 19.75
CA LEU A 277 6.74 0.55 18.64
C LEU A 277 7.01 1.98 19.12
N ARG A 278 7.56 2.80 18.22
CA ARG A 278 7.85 4.22 18.45
C ARG A 278 7.26 5.07 17.35
N SER A 279 6.75 6.25 17.69
CA SER A 279 6.18 7.21 16.75
C SER A 279 7.01 8.48 16.71
N TYR A 280 7.40 8.91 15.52
CA TYR A 280 8.32 10.01 15.27
C TYR A 280 7.64 11.11 14.45
N GLY A 281 7.77 12.36 14.89
CA GLY A 281 7.39 13.52 14.11
C GLY A 281 8.59 14.13 13.39
N VAL A 282 8.50 14.29 12.07
CA VAL A 282 9.57 14.90 11.26
C VAL A 282 9.08 16.01 10.33
N HIS A 283 9.97 16.86 9.82
CA HIS A 283 9.70 17.71 8.66
C HIS A 283 10.88 17.80 7.69
N PRO A 284 10.62 17.93 6.38
CA PRO A 284 11.67 17.96 5.35
C PRO A 284 12.26 19.36 5.13
N GLY A 285 12.06 20.29 6.06
CA GLY A 285 12.31 21.73 5.83
C GLY A 285 11.39 22.31 4.75
N VAL A 286 11.96 23.16 3.89
CA VAL A 286 11.30 23.71 2.70
C VAL A 286 11.89 23.00 1.48
N SER A 287 11.17 22.06 0.89
CA SER A 287 11.63 21.42 -0.36
C SER A 287 11.32 22.32 -1.56
N THR A 288 12.28 22.48 -2.47
CA THR A 288 12.01 23.03 -3.81
C THR A 288 11.27 21.98 -4.65
N THR A 289 10.04 21.71 -4.25
CA THR A 289 9.09 20.89 -5.02
C THR A 289 8.15 21.83 -5.76
N ASP A 290 7.56 21.38 -6.87
CA ASP A 290 6.68 22.12 -7.80
C ASP A 290 5.37 22.69 -7.19
N LEU A 291 5.29 22.80 -5.86
CA LEU A 291 4.14 23.29 -5.10
C LEU A 291 3.70 24.72 -5.47
N PHE A 292 4.53 25.50 -6.16
CA PHE A 292 4.25 26.88 -6.58
C PHE A 292 4.38 27.13 -8.09
N ASP A 293 4.64 26.10 -8.89
CA ASP A 293 5.06 26.31 -10.29
C ASP A 293 3.93 26.88 -11.19
N ASN A 294 2.69 26.85 -10.69
CA ASN A 294 1.50 27.38 -11.36
C ASN A 294 0.96 28.71 -10.79
N ASP A 295 1.63 29.34 -9.81
CA ASP A 295 1.21 30.65 -9.27
C ASP A 295 1.92 31.80 -9.99
N LYS A 296 1.20 32.51 -10.87
CA LYS A 296 1.71 33.65 -11.67
C LYS A 296 1.64 35.00 -10.94
N THR A 297 1.24 35.03 -9.68
CA THR A 297 1.20 36.28 -8.90
C THR A 297 2.60 36.77 -8.56
N ILE A 298 2.73 38.05 -8.17
CA ILE A 298 4.00 38.62 -7.67
C ILE A 298 4.56 37.78 -6.51
N VAL A 299 3.69 37.20 -5.68
CA VAL A 299 4.05 36.26 -4.61
C VAL A 299 4.62 34.96 -5.16
N GLY A 300 4.01 34.40 -6.22
CA GLY A 300 4.52 33.23 -6.93
C GLY A 300 5.87 33.46 -7.62
N LEU A 301 6.10 34.66 -8.18
CA LEU A 301 7.40 35.06 -8.74
C LEU A 301 8.48 35.21 -7.66
N ILE A 302 8.17 35.88 -6.53
CA ILE A 302 9.09 35.98 -5.38
C ILE A 302 9.39 34.60 -4.80
N ALA A 303 8.39 33.72 -4.70
CA ALA A 303 8.58 32.34 -4.31
C ALA A 303 9.48 31.60 -5.30
N LYS A 304 9.24 31.71 -6.62
CA LYS A 304 10.05 31.03 -7.65
C LYS A 304 11.54 31.35 -7.57
N TYR A 305 11.91 32.60 -7.32
CA TYR A 305 13.31 33.02 -7.23
C TYR A 305 13.89 32.99 -5.80
N GLY A 306 13.06 33.08 -4.77
CA GLY A 306 13.48 33.04 -3.36
C GLY A 306 13.50 31.63 -2.74
N LEU A 307 12.68 30.71 -3.23
CA LEU A 307 12.56 29.34 -2.72
C LEU A 307 13.84 28.51 -2.91
N PRO A 308 14.65 28.65 -3.97
CA PRO A 308 15.98 28.02 -4.04
C PRO A 308 16.97 28.57 -3.00
N LEU A 309 16.82 29.83 -2.57
CA LEU A 309 17.67 30.47 -1.57
C LEU A 309 17.28 30.13 -0.12
N VAL A 310 16.07 29.60 0.10
CA VAL A 310 15.58 29.18 1.43
C VAL A 310 15.35 27.67 1.55
N GLY A 311 15.06 26.99 0.45
CA GLY A 311 14.71 25.57 0.39
C GLY A 311 15.89 24.62 0.28
N GLN A 312 15.62 23.34 0.11
CA GLN A 312 16.64 22.31 -0.08
C GLN A 312 16.21 21.30 -1.15
N PRO A 313 17.18 20.63 -1.79
CA PRO A 313 16.90 19.59 -2.78
C PRO A 313 15.98 18.51 -2.18
N PRO A 314 15.11 17.86 -2.97
CA PRO A 314 14.25 16.76 -2.51
C PRO A 314 15.02 15.65 -1.79
N GLU A 315 16.24 15.35 -2.22
CA GLU A 315 17.13 14.35 -1.62
C GLU A 315 17.50 14.74 -0.18
N ARG A 316 17.78 16.03 0.06
CA ARG A 316 18.01 16.57 1.40
C ARG A 316 16.73 16.64 2.23
N GLY A 317 15.58 16.90 1.60
CA GLY A 317 14.28 16.81 2.25
C GLY A 317 13.98 15.41 2.80
N ALA A 318 14.37 14.37 2.06
CA ALA A 318 14.19 12.98 2.45
C ALA A 318 15.04 12.56 3.67
N GLU A 319 16.16 13.25 3.95
CA GLU A 319 17.05 12.93 5.06
C GLU A 319 16.34 12.91 6.42
N SER A 320 15.36 13.79 6.63
CA SER A 320 14.62 13.84 7.91
C SER A 320 13.78 12.58 8.12
N THR A 321 13.13 12.11 7.06
CA THR A 321 12.35 10.86 7.09
C THR A 321 13.27 9.65 7.24
N LEU A 322 14.38 9.62 6.50
CA LEU A 322 15.39 8.56 6.61
C LEU A 322 15.97 8.50 8.03
N PHE A 323 16.35 9.65 8.61
CA PHE A 323 16.87 9.74 9.97
C PHE A 323 15.92 9.09 10.98
N ALA A 324 14.64 9.47 10.99
CA ALA A 324 13.68 8.89 11.93
C ALA A 324 13.41 7.41 11.66
N ALA A 325 13.46 6.98 10.40
CA ALA A 325 13.24 5.60 10.01
C ALA A 325 14.42 4.67 10.34
N THR A 326 15.66 5.17 10.41
CA THR A 326 16.86 4.32 10.48
C THR A 326 17.76 4.53 11.69
N VAL A 327 17.72 5.68 12.37
CA VAL A 327 18.63 5.95 13.51
C VAL A 327 18.15 5.23 14.76
N PRO A 328 18.91 4.25 15.30
CA PRO A 328 18.45 3.38 16.40
C PRO A 328 17.99 4.13 17.65
N ASP A 329 18.74 5.15 18.08
CA ASP A 329 18.49 5.85 19.35
C ASP A 329 17.85 7.23 19.16
N ALA A 330 17.17 7.46 18.03
CA ALA A 330 16.42 8.69 17.85
C ALA A 330 15.31 8.78 18.92
N ASP A 331 15.25 9.90 19.62
CA ASP A 331 14.22 10.19 20.61
C ASP A 331 12.87 10.46 19.89
N PRO A 332 11.81 9.67 20.14
CA PRO A 332 10.51 9.82 19.51
C PRO A 332 9.72 11.06 19.98
N ASP A 333 10.04 11.62 21.14
CA ASP A 333 9.36 12.81 21.67
C ASP A 333 9.90 14.11 21.05
N ILE A 334 11.06 14.04 20.39
CA ILE A 334 11.67 15.14 19.66
C ILE A 334 11.05 15.27 18.25
N TYR A 335 10.79 16.52 17.87
CA TYR A 335 10.44 16.86 16.50
C TYR A 335 11.71 17.06 15.68
N TRP A 336 11.93 16.23 14.67
CA TRP A 336 13.18 16.21 13.90
C TRP A 336 13.05 16.92 12.56
N GLY A 337 14.11 17.61 12.15
CA GLY A 337 14.19 18.19 10.82
C GLY A 337 15.42 19.07 10.66
N PRO A 338 15.54 19.80 9.53
CA PRO A 338 16.66 20.67 9.30
C PRO A 338 16.78 21.77 10.35
N THR A 339 17.99 22.06 10.81
CA THR A 339 18.23 22.95 11.96
C THR A 339 18.68 24.37 11.59
N LYS A 340 19.05 24.63 10.32
CA LYS A 340 19.52 25.93 9.86
C LYS A 340 18.40 26.75 9.23
N LEU A 341 18.64 28.05 9.10
CA LEU A 341 17.76 29.02 8.43
C LEU A 341 16.30 28.91 8.89
N ASN A 342 16.09 28.97 10.21
CA ASN A 342 14.76 28.82 10.83
C ASN A 342 14.04 27.52 10.44
N GLN A 343 14.79 26.43 10.41
CA GLN A 343 14.34 25.08 10.09
C GLN A 343 13.99 24.82 8.62
N SER A 344 14.35 25.72 7.71
CA SER A 344 14.07 25.51 6.29
C SER A 344 15.04 24.54 5.62
N ARG A 345 16.29 24.46 6.09
CA ARG A 345 17.36 23.66 5.48
C ARG A 345 18.47 23.30 6.47
N GLY A 346 19.43 22.49 6.02
CA GLY A 346 20.61 22.09 6.79
C GLY A 346 20.51 20.69 7.38
N PRO A 347 21.46 20.28 8.24
CA PRO A 347 21.48 18.94 8.80
C PRO A 347 20.27 18.69 9.70
N VAL A 348 19.81 17.44 9.70
CA VAL A 348 18.72 16.96 10.55
C VAL A 348 19.13 17.00 12.02
N GLY A 349 18.27 17.56 12.87
CA GLY A 349 18.46 17.62 14.31
C GLY A 349 17.18 18.03 15.05
N PRO A 350 17.24 18.21 16.38
CA PRO A 350 16.10 18.57 17.20
C PRO A 350 15.56 19.97 16.82
N CYS A 351 14.26 20.06 16.55
CA CYS A 351 13.62 21.28 16.08
C CYS A 351 12.50 21.75 17.02
N PRO A 352 12.41 23.05 17.36
CA PRO A 352 11.29 23.56 18.13
C PRO A 352 9.99 23.59 17.29
N SER A 353 8.88 23.30 17.96
CA SER A 353 7.50 23.29 17.44
C SER A 353 6.61 24.23 18.26
N ASN A 354 5.47 24.66 17.70
CA ASN A 354 4.60 25.66 18.33
C ASN A 354 3.92 25.14 19.62
N LYS A 355 3.38 26.06 20.44
CA LYS A 355 2.71 25.72 21.71
C LYS A 355 1.51 24.78 21.51
N LEU A 356 0.71 24.99 20.45
CA LEU A 356 -0.44 24.14 20.13
C LEU A 356 -0.02 22.67 19.93
N SER A 357 1.10 22.44 19.23
CA SER A 357 1.60 21.08 19.03
C SER A 357 1.99 20.39 20.33
N LYS A 358 2.23 21.14 21.42
CA LYS A 358 2.63 20.62 22.73
C LYS A 358 1.45 20.43 23.70
N ASP A 359 0.23 20.79 23.28
CA ASP A 359 -0.96 20.69 24.12
C ASP A 359 -1.56 19.27 24.07
N GLN A 360 -1.32 18.50 25.12
CA GLN A 360 -1.84 17.13 25.27
C GLN A 360 -3.38 17.05 25.27
N ARG A 361 -4.10 18.13 25.61
CA ARG A 361 -5.57 18.13 25.51
C ARG A 361 -6.02 18.15 24.05
N LEU A 362 -5.33 18.94 23.22
CA LEU A 362 -5.60 18.97 21.77
C LEU A 362 -5.22 17.65 21.09
N TRP A 363 -4.17 16.99 21.55
CA TRP A 363 -3.78 15.66 21.06
C TRP A 363 -4.90 14.64 21.23
N ARG A 364 -5.43 14.51 22.45
CA ARG A 364 -6.52 13.59 22.77
C ARG A 364 -7.80 13.92 22.01
N ARG A 365 -8.21 15.19 21.98
CA ARG A 365 -9.40 15.62 21.22
C ARG A 365 -9.26 15.33 19.73
N LEU A 366 -8.10 15.60 19.14
CA LEU A 366 -7.84 15.26 17.73
C LEU A 366 -7.96 13.75 17.50
N TRP A 367 -7.41 12.93 18.40
CA TRP A 367 -7.51 11.48 18.31
C TRP A 367 -8.96 11.01 18.32
N GLU A 368 -9.73 11.43 19.32
CA GLU A 368 -11.15 11.07 19.48
C GLU A 368 -11.99 11.49 18.27
N GLU A 369 -11.82 12.71 17.76
CA GLU A 369 -12.51 13.15 16.55
C GLU A 369 -12.06 12.37 15.31
N SER A 370 -10.79 12.03 15.20
CA SER A 370 -10.28 11.19 14.10
C SER A 370 -10.89 9.78 14.14
N GLU A 371 -11.01 9.17 15.32
CA GLU A 371 -11.66 7.86 15.49
C GLU A 371 -13.14 7.93 15.09
N LYS A 372 -13.87 8.97 15.52
CA LYS A 372 -15.27 9.20 15.13
C LYS A 372 -15.44 9.36 13.62
N MET A 373 -14.62 10.20 12.99
CA MET A 373 -14.70 10.50 11.56
C MET A 373 -14.33 9.30 10.67
N THR A 374 -13.37 8.48 11.12
CA THR A 374 -12.88 7.32 10.36
C THR A 374 -13.64 6.03 10.68
N GLY A 375 -14.34 5.97 11.82
CA GLY A 375 -14.94 4.76 12.36
C GLY A 375 -13.91 3.70 12.77
N VAL A 376 -12.65 4.11 12.99
CA VAL A 376 -11.55 3.24 13.42
C VAL A 376 -11.21 3.58 14.86
N SER A 377 -11.18 2.59 15.74
CA SER A 377 -10.70 2.73 17.12
C SER A 377 -9.41 1.96 17.31
N TYR A 378 -8.44 2.56 17.99
CA TYR A 378 -7.15 1.91 18.24
C TYR A 378 -7.05 1.40 19.68
N PRO A 379 -6.78 0.10 19.90
CA PRO A 379 -6.61 -0.47 21.24
C PRO A 379 -5.17 -0.27 21.77
N VAL A 380 -4.62 0.95 21.66
CA VAL A 380 -3.29 1.33 22.21
C VAL A 380 -3.37 2.52 23.15
#